data_AF-A0A950UCS1-F1
#
_entry.id   AF-A0A950UCS1-F1
#
_cell.length_a   1.000
_cell.length_b   1.000
_cell.length_c   1.000
_cell.angle_alpha   90.00
_cell.angle_beta   90.00
_cell.angle_gamma   90.00
#
_symmetry.space_group_name_H-M   'P 1'
#
loop_
_entity.id
_entity.type
_entity.pdbx_description
1 polymer ?
#
loop_
_entity_poly.entity_id
_entity_poly.type
_entity_poly.pdbx_seq_one_letter_code
_entity_poly.pdbx_strand_id
1 'polypeptide(L)' 'MSDGAKGLTRQQMCDRLAMEFQDGWVVNLGIGIPTLCSNFDFGDRQIIFHAENGVIGYGPLTGAGKEDLHLVNA' A
#
# COMPACT_ATOMS: atom_id res chain seq x y z
N MET A 1 9.24 -37.07 3.49
CA MET A 1 9.04 -36.04 2.46
C MET A 1 7.63 -35.52 2.60
N SER A 2 7.45 -34.39 3.27
CA SER A 2 6.28 -33.54 3.07
C SER A 2 6.83 -32.16 2.75
N ASP A 3 6.85 -31.85 1.46
CA ASP A 3 7.09 -30.49 0.97
C ASP A 3 5.83 -29.70 1.34
N GLY A 4 5.76 -29.25 2.61
CA GLY A 4 4.64 -28.48 3.13
C GLY A 4 4.60 -27.16 2.39
N ALA A 5 3.49 -26.89 1.69
CA ALA A 5 3.31 -25.69 0.89
C ALA A 5 3.79 -24.45 1.67
N LYS A 6 4.82 -23.78 1.15
CA LYS A 6 5.35 -22.55 1.74
C LYS A 6 4.22 -21.52 1.77
N GLY A 7 3.90 -20.99 2.93
CA GLY A 7 2.90 -19.93 3.07
C GLY A 7 3.24 -18.70 2.24
N LEU A 8 2.24 -17.87 1.93
CA LEU A 8 2.43 -16.63 1.18
C LEU A 8 3.42 -15.70 1.89
N THR A 9 4.29 -15.04 1.12
CA THR A 9 5.10 -13.95 1.65
C THR A 9 4.22 -12.77 2.03
N ARG A 10 4.75 -11.85 2.85
CA ARG A 10 4.02 -10.61 3.21
C ARG A 10 3.55 -9.83 1.97
N GLN A 11 4.42 -9.71 0.96
CA GLN A 11 4.07 -9.06 -0.30
C GLN A 11 2.96 -9.83 -1.03
N GLN A 12 3.05 -11.16 -1.13
CA GLN A 12 2.01 -11.96 -1.80
C GLN A 12 0.64 -11.85 -1.13
N MET A 13 0.58 -11.74 0.21
CA MET A 13 -0.67 -11.49 0.92
C MET A 13 -1.25 -10.11 0.58
N CYS A 14 -0.40 -9.09 0.49
CA CYS A 14 -0.80 -7.73 0.12
C CYS A 14 -1.23 -7.63 -1.33
N ASP A 15 -0.52 -8.26 -2.26
CA ASP A 15 -0.88 -8.28 -3.68
C ASP A 15 -2.27 -8.92 -3.86
N ARG A 16 -2.55 -10.01 -3.14
CA ARG A 16 -3.88 -10.61 -3.13
C ARG A 16 -4.95 -9.64 -2.63
N LEU A 17 -4.70 -8.91 -1.54
CA LEU A 17 -5.65 -7.92 -1.03
C LEU A 17 -5.84 -6.75 -2.00
N ALA A 18 -4.75 -6.21 -2.54
CA ALA A 18 -4.75 -5.08 -3.47
C ALA A 18 -5.49 -5.37 -4.78
N MET A 19 -5.56 -6.65 -5.20
CA MET A 19 -6.42 -7.06 -6.32
C MET A 19 -7.90 -6.74 -6.11
N GLU A 20 -8.39 -6.69 -4.87
CA GLU A 20 -9.80 -6.38 -4.55
C GLU A 20 -10.12 -4.88 -4.61
N PHE A 21 -9.12 -4.01 -4.70
CA PHE A 21 -9.36 -2.58 -4.78
C PHE A 21 -10.05 -2.24 -6.11
N GLN A 22 -11.09 -1.41 -6.03
CA GLN A 22 -11.81 -0.97 -7.21
C GLN A 22 -11.41 0.46 -7.57
N ASP A 23 -11.60 0.81 -8.83
CA ASP A 23 -11.35 2.16 -9.32
C ASP A 23 -12.10 3.22 -8.50
N GLY A 24 -11.42 4.31 -8.17
CA GLY A 24 -11.96 5.42 -7.38
C GLY A 24 -12.03 5.18 -5.87
N TRP A 25 -11.58 4.03 -5.35
CA TRP A 25 -11.57 3.79 -3.91
C TRP A 25 -10.62 4.74 -3.16
N VAL A 26 -11.10 5.22 -2.00
CA VAL A 26 -10.28 5.91 -1.00
C VAL A 26 -9.88 4.89 0.06
N VAL A 27 -8.59 4.57 0.15
CA VAL A 27 -8.06 3.48 0.98
C VAL A 27 -7.15 4.04 2.06
N ASN A 28 -7.40 3.66 3.31
CA ASN A 28 -6.46 3.86 4.41
C ASN A 28 -5.69 2.56 4.67
N LEU A 29 -4.36 2.67 4.82
CA LEU A 29 -3.47 1.54 5.07
C LEU A 29 -2.71 1.79 6.37
N GLY A 30 -2.90 0.91 7.35
CA GLY A 30 -2.10 0.92 8.58
C GLY A 30 -0.62 0.61 8.31
N ILE A 31 0.26 1.05 9.22
CA ILE A 31 1.70 0.81 9.13
C ILE A 31 2.03 -0.69 9.17
N GLY A 32 2.99 -1.10 8.34
CA GLY A 32 3.54 -2.46 8.31
C GLY A 32 3.08 -3.23 7.08
N ILE A 33 2.45 -4.39 7.28
CA ILE A 33 1.98 -5.25 6.18
C ILE A 33 0.97 -4.50 5.29
N PRO A 34 -0.05 -3.80 5.80
CA PRO A 34 -1.03 -3.12 4.94
C PRO A 34 -0.42 -2.08 4.02
N THR A 35 0.60 -1.32 4.46
CA THR A 35 1.32 -0.35 3.63
C THR A 35 1.91 -0.97 2.36
N LEU A 36 2.28 -2.26 2.36
CA LEU A 36 2.80 -2.93 1.18
C LEU A 36 1.77 -3.05 0.04
N CYS A 37 0.48 -2.87 0.32
CA CYS A 37 -0.55 -2.84 -0.72
C CYS A 37 -0.38 -1.65 -1.67
N SER A 38 0.27 -0.56 -1.25
CA SER A 38 0.53 0.58 -2.13
C SER A 38 1.61 0.32 -3.18
N ASN A 39 2.38 -0.76 -3.05
CA ASN A 39 3.39 -1.18 -4.04
C ASN A 39 2.78 -1.97 -5.22
N PHE A 40 1.51 -2.34 -5.14
CA PHE A 40 0.84 -3.13 -6.16
C PHE A 40 0.61 -2.30 -7.43
N ASP A 41 0.75 -2.93 -8.61
CA ASP A 41 0.45 -2.28 -9.89
C ASP A 41 -1.06 -2.28 -10.14
N PHE A 42 -1.69 -1.11 -9.97
CA PHE A 42 -3.12 -0.96 -10.14
C PHE A 42 -3.57 -0.81 -11.61
N GLY A 43 -2.63 -0.72 -12.57
CA GLY A 43 -2.92 -0.44 -13.97
C GLY A 43 -3.62 0.92 -14.12
N ASP A 44 -4.72 0.95 -14.86
CA ASP A 44 -5.50 2.17 -15.10
C ASP A 44 -6.42 2.58 -13.93
N ARG A 45 -6.50 1.78 -12.85
CA ARG A 45 -7.34 2.10 -11.68
C ARG A 45 -6.72 3.23 -10.88
N GLN A 46 -7.52 4.23 -10.55
CA GLN A 46 -7.16 5.30 -9.64
C GLN A 46 -7.49 4.90 -8.20
N ILE A 47 -6.46 4.60 -7.41
CA ILE A 47 -6.58 4.39 -5.96
C ILE A 47 -6.09 5.63 -5.23
N ILE A 48 -6.90 6.16 -4.32
CA ILE A 48 -6.58 7.36 -3.54
C ILE A 48 -6.20 6.92 -2.13
N PHE A 49 -4.96 7.14 -1.73
CA PHE A 49 -4.53 6.79 -0.37
C PHE A 49 -4.81 7.91 0.64
N HIS A 50 -5.36 7.54 1.78
CA HIS A 50 -5.69 8.42 2.89
C HIS A 50 -4.91 8.03 4.15
N ALA A 51 -4.38 9.02 4.87
CA ALA A 51 -3.75 8.84 6.17
C ALA A 51 -4.59 9.51 7.27
N GLU A 52 -4.63 8.91 8.45
CA GLU A 52 -5.49 9.33 9.57
C GLU A 52 -5.17 10.72 10.13
N ASN A 53 -3.97 11.23 9.85
CA ASN A 53 -3.50 12.57 10.21
C ASN A 53 -4.07 13.69 9.32
N GLY A 54 -5.01 13.39 8.42
CA GLY A 54 -5.70 14.37 7.58
C GLY A 54 -5.10 14.54 6.18
N VAL A 55 -4.27 13.60 5.72
CA VAL A 55 -3.71 13.61 4.36
C VAL A 55 -4.55 12.73 3.43
N ILE A 56 -4.87 13.24 2.24
CA ILE A 56 -5.54 12.50 1.17
C ILE A 56 -4.77 12.63 -0.14
N GLY A 57 -4.66 11.54 -0.88
CA GLY A 57 -3.95 11.49 -2.17
C GLY A 57 -2.43 11.52 -2.04
N TYR A 58 -1.87 10.95 -0.97
CA TYR A 58 -0.41 10.82 -0.87
C TYR A 58 0.11 9.83 -1.91
N GLY A 59 1.33 10.09 -2.37
CA GLY A 59 2.01 9.30 -3.39
C GLY A 59 3.12 8.39 -2.85
N PRO A 60 4.04 7.94 -3.72
CA PRO A 60 5.18 7.12 -3.33
C PRO A 60 6.10 7.82 -2.33
N LEU A 61 6.94 7.03 -1.65
CA LEU A 61 8.01 7.55 -0.81
C LEU A 61 8.91 8.49 -1.62
N THR A 62 9.27 9.62 -1.00
CA THR A 62 10.23 10.56 -1.58
C THR A 62 11.63 9.96 -1.55
N GLY A 63 12.46 10.38 -2.51
CA GLY A 63 13.88 10.03 -2.51
C GLY A 63 14.62 10.71 -1.35
N ALA A 64 15.75 10.14 -0.95
CA ALA A 64 16.58 10.67 0.12
C ALA A 64 16.92 12.16 -0.10
N GLY A 65 16.74 12.99 0.93
CA GLY A 65 16.96 14.43 0.91
C GLY A 65 15.79 15.27 0.36
N LYS A 66 14.66 14.64 -0.01
CA LYS A 66 13.42 15.32 -0.44
C LYS A 66 12.27 15.08 0.53
N GLU A 67 12.58 14.67 1.75
CA GLU A 67 11.59 14.41 2.80
C GLU A 67 10.98 15.73 3.29
N ASP A 68 9.66 15.72 3.48
CA ASP A 68 8.93 16.78 4.18
C ASP A 68 8.37 16.19 5.48
N LEU A 69 8.85 16.70 6.62
CA LEU A 69 8.44 16.23 7.94
C LEU A 69 6.97 16.53 8.26
N HIS A 70 6.32 17.40 7.48
CA HIS A 70 4.91 17.72 7.61
C HIS A 70 4.01 16.88 6.69
N LEU A 71 4.58 16.04 5.82
CA LEU A 71 3.83 15.18 4.91
C LEU A 71 4.18 13.70 5.15
N VAL A 72 3.38 13.03 5.98
CA VAL A 72 3.57 11.63 6.38
C VAL A 72 2.30 10.80 6.15
N ASN A 73 2.47 9.51 5.87
CA ASN A 73 1.39 8.59 5.51
C ASN A 73 0.75 7.84 6.71
N ALA A 74 1.25 8.09 7.92
CA ALA A 74 0.62 7.88 9.23
C ALA A 74 1.51 8.54 10.29
#